data_AF-A0A8H6I9X5-F1
#
_entry.id   AF-A0A8H6I9X5-F1
#
_cell.length_a   1.000
_cell.length_b   1.000
_cell.length_c   1.000
_cell.angle_alpha   90.00
_cell.angle_beta   90.00
_cell.angle_gamma   90.00
#
_symmetry.space_group_name_H-M   'P 1'
#
loop_
_entity.id
_entity.type
_entity.pdbx_description
1 polymer ?
#
loop_
_entity_poly.entity_id
_entity_poly.type
_entity_poly.pdbx_seq_one_letter_code
_entity_poly.pdbx_strand_id
1 'polypeptide(L)'
;MSPMRAHALRSITTTKAALDQEAEGSVEPLASTVTQVHIHRDAAEVKSRRKSKGSATAARKVKVEEQTVVHSEATVKTKGRQKSKKTLAPDSKVLPAEADGASRPLGQKRKRKDAASDTEFAPSSASAEAGGTNDGETVKEKKKRKVKVREEPVYIIPDVEKKQTTFKGRLGYACLNTVLRNKKPATDSIFCSRTCRIDSIKKNGMDWVKTLGRRNVEDLLHMIQWNEDNNIKFMRLSSEMFPFASHSKYGYSLEYCSEILAKAGALANKYGHRLTVHPGQYTQLGSNKPAVIDSAIRELDYHCQMLDLMGIGPDGVMVVHGGGVYEDKSAALARIKHTVSQRLAPNVRARLVLENDEMCYNAEDLLPLCEELEIPLVFDYHHDQIYPSSIPPSEIIARANAIFAKRGIKPKQHLSEPRPGAVTVMERRAHADRCENLPPDLPDDMGGLFTETRLAVI
;
A
#
# COMPACT_ATOMS: atom_id res chain seq x y z
N MET A 1 43.74 -22.61 -24.94
CA MET A 1 44.35 -22.21 -23.64
C MET A 1 44.97 -20.83 -23.82
N SER A 2 44.99 -20.01 -22.77
CA SER A 2 45.68 -18.71 -22.75
C SER A 2 46.36 -18.52 -21.39
N PRO A 3 47.52 -17.84 -21.37
CA PRO A 3 47.76 -16.75 -20.42
C PRO A 3 48.15 -15.48 -21.20
N MET A 4 47.61 -14.28 -20.93
CA MET A 4 47.65 -13.42 -19.73
C MET A 4 48.98 -12.66 -19.51
N ARG A 5 48.89 -11.32 -19.67
CA ARG A 5 49.57 -10.23 -18.90
C ARG A 5 51.11 -10.07 -19.08
N ALA A 6 51.71 -8.87 -18.97
CA ALA A 6 51.18 -7.49 -18.90
C ALA A 6 52.29 -6.42 -19.15
N HIS A 7 51.88 -5.13 -19.15
CA HIS A 7 52.67 -3.90 -18.91
C HIS A 7 53.79 -3.46 -19.87
N ALA A 8 53.60 -2.25 -20.44
CA ALA A 8 54.57 -1.14 -20.33
C ALA A 8 53.84 0.21 -20.51
N LEU A 9 54.29 1.27 -19.81
CA LEU A 9 53.84 2.65 -19.97
C LEU A 9 54.94 3.48 -20.64
N ARG A 10 54.57 4.35 -21.60
CA ARG A 10 55.34 5.56 -21.94
C ARG A 10 54.38 6.69 -22.29
N SER A 11 54.75 7.91 -21.90
CA SER A 11 54.04 9.17 -22.18
C SER A 11 55.02 10.12 -22.87
N ILE A 12 54.56 10.81 -23.93
CA ILE A 12 55.25 11.92 -24.57
C ILE A 12 54.19 12.99 -24.92
N THR A 13 54.51 14.25 -24.64
CA THR A 13 53.68 15.46 -24.84
C THR A 13 53.93 16.12 -26.22
N THR A 14 53.19 17.23 -26.50
CA THR A 14 53.34 18.26 -27.57
C THR A 14 52.01 18.37 -28.36
N THR A 15 51.08 19.32 -28.08
CA THR A 15 51.02 20.77 -28.47
C THR A 15 51.08 21.02 -29.99
N LYS A 16 50.38 22.00 -30.60
CA LYS A 16 49.28 22.92 -30.21
C LYS A 16 48.83 23.65 -31.50
N ALA A 17 47.62 24.23 -31.52
CA ALA A 17 47.12 25.22 -32.51
C ALA A 17 46.90 24.72 -33.95
N ALA A 18 46.15 25.41 -34.82
CA ALA A 18 44.97 26.28 -34.64
C ALA A 18 44.42 26.65 -36.03
N LEU A 19 43.15 27.05 -36.14
CA LEU A 19 42.70 28.16 -36.99
C LEU A 19 41.22 28.48 -36.68
N ASP A 20 40.95 29.75 -36.46
CA ASP A 20 39.61 30.30 -36.22
C ASP A 20 38.97 30.81 -37.53
N GLN A 21 37.66 31.05 -37.49
CA GLN A 21 36.85 32.07 -38.22
C GLN A 21 35.50 31.52 -38.70
N GLU A 22 34.40 32.28 -38.67
CA GLU A 22 33.94 33.44 -37.85
C GLU A 22 32.45 33.68 -38.25
N ALA A 23 31.74 34.57 -37.55
CA ALA A 23 30.41 35.11 -37.88
C ALA A 23 29.20 34.13 -37.91
N GLU A 24 27.95 34.54 -37.67
CA GLU A 24 27.36 35.53 -36.74
C GLU A 24 25.84 35.27 -36.71
N GLY A 25 25.10 35.54 -35.62
CA GLY A 25 23.65 35.27 -35.62
C GLY A 25 22.89 35.35 -34.30
N SER A 26 22.70 36.56 -33.77
CA SER A 26 21.58 37.01 -32.90
C SER A 26 20.95 36.02 -31.89
N VAL A 27 21.12 36.29 -30.59
CA VAL A 27 20.31 35.69 -29.51
C VAL A 27 19.64 36.79 -28.68
N GLU A 28 18.31 36.78 -28.59
CA GLU A 28 17.56 37.65 -27.66
C GLU A 28 17.12 36.88 -26.40
N PRO A 29 17.35 37.43 -25.19
CA PRO A 29 16.77 36.91 -23.96
C PRO A 29 15.47 37.65 -23.59
N LEU A 30 14.37 36.93 -23.38
CA LEU A 30 13.12 37.50 -22.84
C LEU A 30 13.33 37.97 -21.39
N ALA A 31 13.16 39.27 -21.15
CA ALA A 31 13.36 39.89 -19.84
C ALA A 31 12.24 39.54 -18.84
N SER A 32 12.62 39.25 -17.60
CA SER A 32 11.69 39.13 -16.47
C SER A 32 11.61 40.46 -15.70
N THR A 33 10.40 40.98 -15.50
CA THR A 33 10.19 42.27 -14.83
C THR A 33 10.23 42.11 -13.31
N VAL A 34 11.40 42.34 -12.70
CA VAL A 34 11.55 42.44 -11.24
C VAL A 34 11.58 43.92 -10.84
N THR A 35 10.49 44.41 -10.24
CA THR A 35 10.44 45.76 -9.66
C THR A 35 11.02 45.73 -8.25
N GLN A 36 12.15 46.40 -8.03
CA GLN A 36 12.81 46.51 -6.73
C GLN A 36 12.74 47.95 -6.21
N VAL A 37 12.02 48.17 -5.11
CA VAL A 37 11.97 49.45 -4.38
C VAL A 37 12.57 49.25 -2.99
N HIS A 38 13.18 50.30 -2.44
CA HIS A 38 14.18 50.20 -1.37
C HIS A 38 13.63 49.98 0.05
N ILE A 39 14.57 49.57 0.90
CA ILE A 39 14.40 49.15 2.29
C ILE A 39 14.25 50.36 3.22
N HIS A 40 13.44 50.22 4.29
CA HIS A 40 13.78 50.81 5.58
C HIS A 40 13.82 49.72 6.66
N ARG A 41 14.88 49.74 7.48
CA ARG A 41 15.14 48.75 8.52
C ARG A 41 15.85 49.46 9.67
N ASP A 42 15.08 50.13 10.51
CA ASP A 42 15.63 50.91 11.62
C ASP A 42 15.96 49.96 12.78
N ALA A 43 17.26 49.81 13.06
CA ALA A 43 17.78 49.10 14.23
C ALA A 43 18.50 50.10 15.14
N ALA A 44 18.00 50.29 16.36
CA ALA A 44 18.58 51.20 17.34
C ALA A 44 18.96 50.45 18.62
N GLU A 45 20.26 50.36 18.91
CA GLU A 45 20.79 49.69 20.10
C GLU A 45 21.29 50.72 21.13
N VAL A 46 20.66 50.82 22.31
CA VAL A 46 21.15 51.66 23.42
C VAL A 46 21.08 50.97 24.79
N LYS A 47 22.17 50.27 25.11
CA LYS A 47 22.83 50.16 26.44
C LYS A 47 22.03 50.42 27.74
N SER A 48 21.80 49.31 28.45
CA SER A 48 22.28 49.07 29.84
C SER A 48 21.45 49.44 31.10
N ARG A 49 21.89 48.84 32.24
CA ARG A 49 21.61 49.13 33.68
C ARG A 49 20.35 48.57 34.37
N ARG A 50 20.52 47.36 34.94
CA ARG A 50 20.32 46.96 36.36
C ARG A 50 19.18 47.57 37.22
N LYS A 51 18.46 46.64 37.87
CA LYS A 51 17.91 46.64 39.26
C LYS A 51 16.55 47.32 39.59
N SER A 52 15.56 46.43 39.76
CA SER A 52 14.86 46.12 41.04
C SER A 52 13.56 46.84 41.46
N LYS A 53 12.73 46.06 42.20
CA LYS A 53 11.62 46.43 43.11
C LYS A 53 10.34 47.10 42.54
N GLY A 54 9.39 46.26 42.14
CA GLY A 54 8.15 46.03 42.92
C GLY A 54 6.95 47.00 42.82
N SER A 55 5.85 46.59 43.49
CA SER A 55 4.61 47.33 43.79
C SER A 55 3.54 47.53 42.69
N ALA A 56 2.57 46.59 42.68
CA ALA A 56 1.13 46.82 42.80
C ALA A 56 0.30 47.63 41.76
N THR A 57 -0.76 46.96 41.29
CA THR A 57 -2.13 47.45 41.06
C THR A 57 -2.40 48.70 40.20
N ALA A 58 -2.95 48.49 39.00
CA ALA A 58 -4.23 49.08 38.60
C ALA A 58 -4.94 48.16 37.60
N ALA A 59 -6.26 47.99 37.69
CA ALA A 59 -7.04 47.14 36.79
C ALA A 59 -7.82 47.97 35.77
N ARG A 60 -7.99 47.46 34.55
CA ARG A 60 -9.01 47.94 33.61
C ARG A 60 -9.73 46.75 32.97
N LYS A 61 -11.05 46.70 33.14
CA LYS A 61 -11.91 45.64 32.58
C LYS A 61 -11.93 45.71 31.06
N VAL A 62 -11.94 44.54 30.41
CA VAL A 62 -12.58 44.32 29.12
C VAL A 62 -13.73 43.33 29.34
N LYS A 63 -14.82 43.52 28.61
CA LYS A 63 -16.09 42.79 28.78
C LYS A 63 -16.06 41.51 27.95
N VAL A 64 -16.27 40.35 28.58
CA VAL A 64 -16.68 39.13 27.90
C VAL A 64 -18.20 39.07 27.95
N GLU A 65 -18.86 38.70 26.85
CA GLU A 65 -20.29 38.45 26.81
C GLU A 65 -20.53 36.94 26.77
N GLU A 66 -21.13 36.42 27.83
CA GLU A 66 -21.46 35.02 28.01
C GLU A 66 -22.97 34.85 27.78
N GLN A 67 -23.37 34.21 26.68
CA GLN A 67 -24.77 33.88 26.43
C GLN A 67 -25.08 32.50 27.01
N THR A 68 -25.94 32.47 28.03
CA THR A 68 -26.46 31.26 28.64
C THR A 68 -27.66 30.73 27.86
N VAL A 69 -27.67 29.42 27.57
CA VAL A 69 -28.84 28.68 27.09
C VAL A 69 -29.07 27.49 28.01
N VAL A 70 -30.35 27.22 28.31
CA VAL A 70 -30.79 26.46 29.48
C VAL A 70 -30.80 24.95 29.21
N HIS A 71 -30.30 24.14 30.16
CA HIS A 71 -30.61 22.70 30.19
C HIS A 71 -31.99 22.47 30.84
N SER A 72 -32.84 21.69 30.18
CA SER A 72 -34.14 21.24 30.71
C SER A 72 -34.09 19.75 31.09
N GLU A 73 -33.93 19.45 32.37
CA GLU A 73 -34.08 18.08 32.89
C GLU A 73 -35.56 17.69 32.99
N ALA A 74 -35.92 16.51 32.46
CA ALA A 74 -37.25 15.93 32.60
C ALA A 74 -37.21 14.72 33.55
N THR A 75 -37.84 14.83 34.73
CA THR A 75 -37.87 13.75 35.72
C THR A 75 -39.05 12.80 35.53
N VAL A 76 -38.78 11.49 35.49
CA VAL A 76 -39.80 10.43 35.58
C VAL A 76 -39.47 9.51 36.77
N LYS A 77 -40.51 9.12 37.52
CA LYS A 77 -40.39 8.56 38.88
C LYS A 77 -40.26 7.04 38.91
N THR A 78 -39.51 6.53 39.88
CA THR A 78 -39.42 5.10 40.18
C THR A 78 -40.49 4.62 41.18
N LYS A 79 -40.86 3.34 41.06
CA LYS A 79 -41.40 2.45 42.12
C LYS A 79 -40.69 1.11 41.86
N GLY A 80 -39.91 0.52 42.76
CA GLY A 80 -40.36 -0.19 43.96
C GLY A 80 -40.41 -1.71 43.67
N ARG A 81 -40.01 -2.66 44.53
CA ARG A 81 -39.64 -2.56 45.96
C ARG A 81 -38.96 -3.86 46.48
N GLN A 82 -37.77 -3.74 47.09
CA GLN A 82 -37.16 -4.62 48.14
C GLN A 82 -36.75 -6.09 47.79
N LYS A 83 -35.46 -6.46 47.97
CA LYS A 83 -34.84 -7.25 49.10
C LYS A 83 -34.98 -8.80 48.94
N SER A 84 -34.11 -9.68 49.45
CA SER A 84 -33.05 -9.57 50.48
C SER A 84 -31.93 -10.65 50.39
N LYS A 85 -30.70 -10.32 50.85
CA LYS A 85 -29.78 -11.12 51.72
C LYS A 85 -29.32 -12.54 51.25
N LYS A 86 -28.16 -13.10 51.66
CA LYS A 86 -27.07 -12.67 52.56
C LYS A 86 -25.73 -13.38 52.23
N THR A 87 -24.63 -12.63 52.34
CA THR A 87 -23.26 -12.99 52.78
C THR A 87 -22.90 -14.44 53.17
N LEU A 88 -21.78 -14.98 52.66
CA LEU A 88 -20.50 -15.19 53.40
C LEU A 88 -19.43 -15.96 52.57
N ALA A 89 -18.17 -15.87 53.01
CA ALA A 89 -16.97 -16.58 52.55
C ALA A 89 -16.04 -16.74 53.79
N PRO A 90 -14.83 -17.35 53.73
CA PRO A 90 -14.20 -18.18 52.68
C PRO A 90 -13.82 -19.59 53.23
N ASP A 91 -13.08 -20.41 52.46
CA ASP A 91 -11.85 -21.05 52.96
C ASP A 91 -10.96 -21.59 51.80
N SER A 92 -9.88 -22.28 52.15
CA SER A 92 -8.71 -22.64 51.35
C SER A 92 -8.35 -24.12 51.49
N LYS A 93 -7.80 -24.75 50.43
CA LYS A 93 -6.66 -25.72 50.50
C LYS A 93 -6.19 -26.30 49.17
N VAL A 94 -4.99 -26.85 49.27
CA VAL A 94 -4.05 -27.38 48.27
C VAL A 94 -4.49 -28.70 47.59
N LEU A 95 -4.05 -28.85 46.33
CA LEU A 95 -3.65 -30.05 45.54
C LEU A 95 -3.55 -31.42 46.27
N PRO A 96 -3.70 -32.60 45.59
CA PRO A 96 -3.01 -32.95 44.33
C PRO A 96 -3.81 -33.81 43.30
N ALA A 97 -3.11 -34.64 42.51
CA ALA A 97 -3.52 -35.22 41.22
C ALA A 97 -3.67 -36.77 41.23
N GLU A 98 -3.46 -37.41 40.06
CA GLU A 98 -3.59 -38.85 39.70
C GLU A 98 -4.97 -39.32 39.18
N ALA A 99 -5.02 -40.54 38.60
CA ALA A 99 -5.77 -40.81 37.36
C ALA A 99 -6.60 -42.13 37.30
N ASP A 100 -7.20 -42.35 36.12
CA ASP A 100 -7.72 -43.62 35.55
C ASP A 100 -9.12 -44.13 35.98
N GLY A 101 -9.69 -45.11 35.24
CA GLY A 101 -10.84 -45.92 35.73
C GLY A 101 -12.16 -45.95 34.93
N ALA A 102 -12.10 -46.28 33.63
CA ALA A 102 -13.18 -46.79 32.73
C ALA A 102 -14.65 -47.00 33.20
N SER A 103 -15.62 -46.69 32.31
CA SER A 103 -16.75 -47.61 31.98
C SER A 103 -17.53 -47.20 30.69
N ARG A 104 -18.23 -48.16 30.08
CA ARG A 104 -19.01 -48.08 28.81
C ARG A 104 -20.05 -49.22 28.79
N PRO A 105 -21.21 -49.15 28.10
CA PRO A 105 -21.33 -49.85 26.80
C PRO A 105 -22.43 -49.38 25.79
N LEU A 106 -22.34 -49.86 24.53
CA LEU A 106 -23.41 -49.99 23.48
C LEU A 106 -24.11 -48.70 22.96
N GLY A 107 -24.49 -48.53 21.67
CA GLY A 107 -24.41 -49.31 20.42
C GLY A 107 -25.41 -48.74 19.36
N GLN A 108 -25.45 -49.05 18.04
CA GLN A 108 -24.62 -49.87 17.13
C GLN A 108 -24.81 -49.47 15.63
N LYS A 109 -23.71 -49.37 14.84
CA LYS A 109 -23.64 -49.54 13.34
C LYS A 109 -24.33 -48.47 12.46
N ARG A 110 -24.03 -48.28 11.16
CA ARG A 110 -23.32 -49.06 10.11
C ARG A 110 -22.40 -48.13 9.25
N LYS A 111 -21.65 -48.55 8.20
CA LYS A 111 -20.54 -49.55 8.06
C LYS A 111 -20.06 -49.65 6.58
N ARG A 112 -19.18 -48.76 6.07
CA ARG A 112 -18.40 -48.91 4.81
C ARG A 112 -17.09 -48.10 4.92
N LYS A 113 -15.86 -48.54 4.61
CA LYS A 113 -15.16 -49.84 4.44
C LYS A 113 -14.17 -49.67 3.28
N ASP A 114 -12.98 -49.19 3.59
CA ASP A 114 -11.82 -49.17 2.70
C ASP A 114 -11.25 -50.58 2.48
N ALA A 115 -10.40 -50.72 1.46
CA ALA A 115 -9.44 -51.79 1.32
C ALA A 115 -8.27 -51.28 0.46
N ALA A 116 -7.05 -51.37 0.99
CA ALA A 116 -5.81 -51.20 0.24
C ALA A 116 -5.14 -52.57 0.07
N SER A 117 -4.34 -52.71 -0.97
CA SER A 117 -3.44 -53.85 -1.18
C SER A 117 -2.28 -53.41 -2.06
N ASP A 118 -1.08 -53.41 -1.51
CA ASP A 118 0.14 -53.12 -2.26
C ASP A 118 0.52 -54.28 -3.20
N THR A 119 1.19 -53.97 -4.29
CA THR A 119 2.17 -54.88 -4.92
C THR A 119 3.10 -54.07 -5.82
N GLU A 120 4.39 -54.38 -5.75
CA GLU A 120 5.42 -53.76 -6.59
C GLU A 120 5.43 -54.38 -7.99
N PHE A 121 5.73 -53.61 -9.04
CA PHE A 121 6.78 -53.98 -10.02
C PHE A 121 7.12 -52.85 -11.01
N ALA A 122 8.37 -52.86 -11.47
CA ALA A 122 8.88 -52.16 -12.65
C ALA A 122 10.26 -52.77 -13.03
N PRO A 123 10.83 -52.54 -14.23
CA PRO A 123 10.26 -52.11 -15.51
C PRO A 123 10.55 -53.12 -16.66
N SER A 124 10.08 -52.87 -17.89
CA SER A 124 10.72 -53.38 -19.13
C SER A 124 10.26 -52.58 -20.38
N SER A 125 10.65 -53.02 -21.59
CA SER A 125 10.82 -52.16 -22.77
C SER A 125 10.45 -52.79 -24.13
N ALA A 126 10.07 -51.89 -25.06
CA ALA A 126 10.23 -51.97 -26.53
C ALA A 126 9.45 -53.00 -27.38
N SER A 127 9.14 -52.59 -28.63
CA SER A 127 8.75 -53.40 -29.82
C SER A 127 7.45 -54.24 -29.76
N ALA A 128 6.81 -54.64 -30.87
CA ALA A 128 6.68 -54.03 -32.22
C ALA A 128 5.53 -54.71 -33.02
N GLU A 129 4.89 -53.95 -33.92
CA GLU A 129 4.12 -54.34 -35.14
C GLU A 129 2.94 -55.34 -35.17
N ALA A 130 2.03 -55.04 -36.13
CA ALA A 130 1.10 -55.89 -36.90
C ALA A 130 -0.12 -56.58 -36.23
N GLY A 131 -1.28 -56.64 -36.94
CA GLY A 131 -2.35 -57.58 -36.55
C GLY A 131 -3.79 -57.53 -37.12
N GLY A 132 -4.27 -56.50 -37.83
CA GLY A 132 -5.68 -56.44 -38.31
C GLY A 132 -6.74 -56.28 -37.19
N THR A 133 -8.04 -56.10 -37.44
CA THR A 133 -8.83 -55.80 -38.66
C THR A 133 -10.04 -54.93 -38.26
N ASN A 134 -10.79 -54.36 -39.22
CA ASN A 134 -11.95 -53.49 -38.98
C ASN A 134 -12.98 -54.06 -37.99
N ASP A 135 -13.54 -53.18 -37.15
CA ASP A 135 -14.97 -52.88 -37.25
C ASP A 135 -15.26 -51.40 -36.91
N GLY A 136 -16.36 -50.87 -37.44
CA GLY A 136 -16.51 -49.42 -37.65
C GLY A 136 -17.07 -48.60 -36.47
N GLU A 137 -16.34 -47.57 -36.03
CA GLU A 137 -16.91 -46.45 -35.27
C GLU A 137 -16.72 -45.11 -36.01
N THR A 138 -17.82 -44.39 -36.26
CA THR A 138 -17.80 -43.14 -37.01
C THR A 138 -17.14 -42.01 -36.21
N VAL A 139 -16.00 -41.51 -36.69
CA VAL A 139 -15.33 -40.32 -36.12
C VAL A 139 -16.24 -39.10 -36.26
N LYS A 140 -16.92 -38.73 -35.17
CA LYS A 140 -17.71 -37.50 -35.09
C LYS A 140 -16.78 -36.29 -35.11
N GLU A 141 -16.66 -35.62 -36.25
CA GLU A 141 -15.98 -34.34 -36.36
C GLU A 141 -16.47 -33.39 -35.25
N LYS A 142 -15.53 -32.92 -34.41
CA LYS A 142 -15.80 -31.87 -33.45
C LYS A 142 -16.02 -30.56 -34.20
N LYS A 143 -17.27 -30.29 -34.60
CA LYS A 143 -17.72 -29.02 -35.22
C LYS A 143 -17.01 -27.86 -34.54
N LYS A 144 -16.07 -27.20 -35.24
CA LYS A 144 -15.41 -26.00 -34.76
C LYS A 144 -16.50 -25.00 -34.40
N ARG A 145 -16.70 -24.74 -33.10
CA ARG A 145 -17.62 -23.70 -32.65
C ARG A 145 -17.18 -22.41 -33.31
N LYS A 146 -17.99 -21.86 -34.22
CA LYS A 146 -17.77 -20.51 -34.75
C LYS A 146 -17.60 -19.61 -33.53
N VAL A 147 -16.45 -18.95 -33.41
CA VAL A 147 -16.24 -17.94 -32.37
C VAL A 147 -17.28 -16.87 -32.67
N LYS A 148 -18.35 -16.83 -31.88
CA LYS A 148 -19.35 -15.78 -32.01
C LYS A 148 -18.62 -14.51 -31.61
N VAL A 149 -18.29 -13.69 -32.61
CA VAL A 149 -17.74 -12.34 -32.39
C VAL A 149 -18.75 -11.65 -31.48
N ARG A 150 -18.35 -11.49 -30.23
CA ARG A 150 -19.02 -10.58 -29.32
C ARG A 150 -18.40 -9.25 -29.64
N GLU A 151 -19.24 -8.26 -29.90
CA GLU A 151 -18.81 -6.86 -29.93
C GLU A 151 -17.98 -6.59 -28.67
N GLU A 152 -16.91 -5.80 -28.82
CA GLU A 152 -16.11 -5.43 -27.66
C GLU A 152 -17.04 -4.84 -26.59
N PRO A 153 -16.88 -5.21 -25.31
CA PRO A 153 -17.70 -4.64 -24.25
C PRO A 153 -17.35 -3.16 -24.14
N VAL A 154 -18.11 -2.32 -24.87
CA VAL A 154 -18.06 -0.86 -24.76
C VAL A 154 -18.33 -0.54 -23.30
N TYR A 155 -17.28 -0.19 -22.58
CA TYR A 155 -17.40 0.26 -21.21
C TYR A 155 -17.98 1.66 -21.26
N ILE A 156 -19.32 1.71 -21.29
CA ILE A 156 -20.08 2.94 -21.09
C ILE A 156 -19.73 3.39 -19.68
N ILE A 157 -18.80 4.32 -19.58
CA ILE A 157 -18.67 5.20 -18.41
C ILE A 157 -20.05 5.87 -18.33
N PRO A 158 -20.85 5.63 -17.26
CA PRO A 158 -22.14 6.29 -17.14
C PRO A 158 -21.91 7.80 -17.11
N ASP A 159 -22.78 8.58 -17.76
CA ASP A 159 -22.72 10.03 -17.66
C ASP A 159 -22.81 10.45 -16.19
N VAL A 160 -21.73 11.04 -15.68
CA VAL A 160 -21.60 11.54 -14.31
C VAL A 160 -21.80 13.04 -14.27
N GLU A 161 -22.30 13.54 -13.14
CA GLU A 161 -22.30 14.97 -12.83
C GLU A 161 -20.85 15.49 -12.81
N LYS A 162 -20.51 16.40 -13.73
CA LYS A 162 -19.16 16.99 -13.81
C LYS A 162 -19.04 18.17 -12.85
N LYS A 163 -18.73 17.87 -11.59
CA LYS A 163 -18.40 18.86 -10.56
C LYS A 163 -17.10 19.59 -10.93
N GLN A 164 -17.04 20.90 -10.70
CA GLN A 164 -15.80 21.68 -10.82
C GLN A 164 -14.97 21.57 -9.53
N THR A 165 -13.65 21.61 -9.64
CA THR A 165 -12.73 21.58 -8.49
C THR A 165 -11.53 22.48 -8.74
N THR A 166 -10.97 23.02 -7.67
CA THR A 166 -9.71 23.79 -7.64
C THR A 166 -8.46 22.90 -7.54
N PHE A 167 -8.66 21.60 -7.26
CA PHE A 167 -7.60 20.60 -7.12
C PHE A 167 -6.80 20.38 -8.41
N LYS A 168 -5.48 20.54 -8.31
CA LYS A 168 -4.48 20.40 -9.39
C LYS A 168 -3.58 19.18 -9.19
N GLY A 169 -3.75 18.45 -8.10
CA GLY A 169 -3.00 17.25 -7.79
C GLY A 169 -3.33 16.07 -8.72
N ARG A 170 -2.55 15.00 -8.60
CA ARG A 170 -2.74 13.78 -9.42
C ARG A 170 -3.76 12.85 -8.78
N LEU A 171 -4.80 12.48 -9.52
CA LEU A 171 -5.69 11.37 -9.15
C LEU A 171 -5.10 10.02 -9.58
N GLY A 172 -5.40 8.96 -8.84
CA GLY A 172 -4.90 7.60 -9.10
C GLY A 172 -5.69 6.51 -8.37
N TYR A 173 -5.55 5.26 -8.83
CA TYR A 173 -6.39 4.13 -8.40
C TYR A 173 -5.61 2.87 -7.98
N ALA A 174 -6.30 2.01 -7.22
CA ALA A 174 -5.75 0.78 -6.65
C ALA A 174 -5.75 -0.44 -7.58
N CYS A 175 -4.54 -0.92 -7.93
CA CYS A 175 -4.17 -2.30 -8.34
C CYS A 175 -4.79 -2.90 -9.63
N LEU A 176 -6.04 -2.58 -9.96
CA LEU A 176 -6.82 -3.23 -10.99
C LEU A 176 -7.63 -2.20 -11.78
N ASN A 177 -7.36 -2.13 -13.08
CA ASN A 177 -8.22 -1.44 -14.04
C ASN A 177 -9.38 -2.37 -14.42
N THR A 178 -10.63 -1.99 -14.11
CA THR A 178 -11.77 -2.89 -14.34
C THR A 178 -12.12 -3.01 -15.83
N VAL A 179 -11.91 -1.97 -16.63
CA VAL A 179 -12.13 -1.97 -18.09
C VAL A 179 -11.22 -3.00 -18.77
N LEU A 180 -9.92 -2.91 -18.50
CA LEU A 180 -8.89 -3.80 -19.03
C LEU A 180 -9.07 -5.25 -18.55
N ARG A 181 -9.48 -5.45 -17.29
CA ARG A 181 -9.79 -6.78 -16.74
C ARG A 181 -11.05 -7.39 -17.34
N ASN A 182 -12.02 -6.58 -17.73
CA ASN A 182 -13.31 -7.05 -18.23
C ASN A 182 -13.39 -7.26 -19.74
N LYS A 183 -12.29 -7.04 -20.49
CA LYS A 183 -12.16 -7.40 -21.92
C LYS A 183 -12.56 -8.85 -22.22
N LYS A 184 -13.02 -9.09 -23.45
CA LYS A 184 -13.50 -10.37 -23.96
C LYS A 184 -13.00 -10.56 -25.41
N PRO A 185 -12.50 -11.75 -25.81
CA PRO A 185 -12.34 -12.99 -25.04
C PRO A 185 -11.42 -12.87 -23.80
N ALA A 186 -11.53 -13.82 -22.87
CA ALA A 186 -10.84 -13.75 -21.58
C ALA A 186 -9.31 -13.97 -21.66
N THR A 187 -8.80 -14.29 -22.85
CA THR A 187 -7.38 -14.24 -23.22
C THR A 187 -6.84 -12.81 -23.20
N ASP A 188 -7.70 -11.82 -23.45
CA ASP A 188 -7.34 -10.43 -23.74
C ASP A 188 -7.55 -9.53 -22.50
N SER A 189 -7.80 -10.17 -21.36
CA SER A 189 -8.01 -9.55 -20.05
C SER A 189 -6.66 -9.22 -19.40
N ILE A 190 -6.38 -7.92 -19.28
CA ILE A 190 -5.13 -7.37 -18.76
C ILE A 190 -5.29 -7.05 -17.27
N PHE A 191 -4.43 -7.61 -16.41
CA PHE A 191 -4.38 -7.37 -14.97
C PHE A 191 -3.07 -7.87 -14.33
N CYS A 192 -2.53 -7.10 -13.37
CA CYS A 192 -1.22 -7.39 -12.77
C CYS A 192 -1.30 -8.19 -11.44
N SER A 193 -2.22 -9.15 -11.34
CA SER A 193 -2.53 -9.89 -10.09
C SER A 193 -2.77 -11.39 -10.31
N ARG A 194 -2.00 -12.03 -11.18
CA ARG A 194 -2.04 -13.50 -11.35
C ARG A 194 -1.34 -14.19 -10.20
N THR A 195 -2.09 -14.69 -9.22
CA THR A 195 -1.59 -15.51 -8.10
C THR A 195 -1.89 -17.01 -8.29
N CYS A 196 -1.43 -17.86 -7.36
CA CYS A 196 -1.69 -19.30 -7.37
C CYS A 196 -1.82 -19.90 -5.95
N ARG A 197 -2.07 -21.21 -5.83
CA ARG A 197 -2.03 -21.93 -4.54
C ARG A 197 -0.70 -22.65 -4.38
N ILE A 198 -0.27 -22.88 -3.13
CA ILE A 198 0.95 -23.67 -2.82
C ILE A 198 0.93 -25.05 -3.49
N ASP A 199 -0.22 -25.70 -3.63
CA ASP A 199 -0.31 -26.99 -4.33
C ASP A 199 -0.17 -26.88 -5.85
N SER A 200 -0.39 -25.71 -6.44
CA SER A 200 -0.03 -25.43 -7.83
C SER A 200 1.50 -25.33 -7.98
N ILE A 201 2.20 -24.75 -7.00
CA ILE A 201 3.67 -24.72 -6.97
C ILE A 201 4.24 -26.14 -6.91
N LYS A 202 3.71 -27.00 -6.03
CA LYS A 202 4.12 -28.41 -5.91
C LYS A 202 3.93 -29.22 -7.20
N LYS A 203 2.92 -28.87 -8.01
CA LYS A 203 2.56 -29.59 -9.25
C LYS A 203 3.26 -29.05 -10.49
N ASN A 204 3.47 -27.75 -10.57
CA ASN A 204 3.92 -27.06 -11.79
C ASN A 204 5.37 -26.54 -11.69
N GLY A 205 5.99 -26.60 -10.50
CA GLY A 205 7.32 -26.06 -10.24
C GLY A 205 7.34 -24.53 -10.06
N MET A 206 8.48 -24.01 -9.58
CA MET A 206 8.66 -22.57 -9.35
C MET A 206 8.73 -21.75 -10.64
N ASP A 207 9.25 -22.31 -11.73
CA ASP A 207 9.38 -21.55 -12.97
C ASP A 207 8.03 -21.26 -13.63
N TRP A 208 7.03 -22.12 -13.42
CA TRP A 208 5.64 -21.80 -13.75
C TRP A 208 5.11 -20.61 -12.95
N VAL A 209 5.42 -20.51 -11.65
CA VAL A 209 5.06 -19.34 -10.81
C VAL A 209 5.74 -18.07 -11.34
N LYS A 210 7.00 -18.16 -11.75
CA LYS A 210 7.73 -17.05 -12.41
C LYS A 210 7.08 -16.62 -13.72
N THR A 211 6.43 -17.52 -14.48
CA THR A 211 5.64 -17.09 -15.66
C THR A 211 4.43 -16.24 -15.29
N LEU A 212 3.80 -16.45 -14.12
CA LEU A 212 2.71 -15.60 -13.64
C LEU A 212 3.23 -14.20 -13.31
N GLY A 213 4.37 -14.12 -12.62
CA GLY A 213 5.07 -12.87 -12.31
C GLY A 213 5.45 -12.09 -13.58
N ARG A 214 6.11 -12.74 -14.54
CA ARG A 214 6.45 -12.14 -15.84
C ARG A 214 5.20 -11.56 -16.53
N ARG A 215 4.11 -12.33 -16.60
CA ARG A 215 2.85 -11.89 -17.24
C ARG A 215 2.18 -10.72 -16.52
N ASN A 216 2.38 -10.57 -15.22
CA ASN A 216 1.91 -9.39 -14.49
C ASN A 216 2.71 -8.12 -14.86
N VAL A 217 4.01 -8.24 -15.20
CA VAL A 217 4.80 -7.10 -15.70
C VAL A 217 4.53 -6.81 -17.19
N GLU A 218 4.25 -7.85 -18.00
CA GLU A 218 3.79 -7.70 -19.39
C GLU A 218 2.47 -6.90 -19.43
N ASP A 219 1.50 -7.24 -18.58
CA ASP A 219 0.25 -6.48 -18.43
C ASP A 219 0.45 -5.07 -17.84
N LEU A 220 1.48 -4.87 -17.00
CA LEU A 220 1.76 -3.57 -16.40
C LEU A 220 2.15 -2.52 -17.46
N LEU A 221 2.87 -2.92 -18.51
CA LEU A 221 3.15 -2.06 -19.67
C LEU A 221 1.84 -1.57 -20.32
N HIS A 222 0.88 -2.46 -20.51
CA HIS A 222 -0.43 -2.11 -21.08
C HIS A 222 -1.28 -1.25 -20.13
N MET A 223 -1.22 -1.49 -18.81
CA MET A 223 -1.89 -0.64 -17.82
C MET A 223 -1.27 0.76 -17.75
N ILE A 224 0.06 0.89 -17.84
CA ILE A 224 0.74 2.19 -17.91
C ILE A 224 0.37 2.95 -19.19
N GLN A 225 0.36 2.29 -20.36
CA GLN A 225 -0.04 2.96 -21.60
C GLN A 225 -1.51 3.40 -21.58
N TRP A 226 -2.44 2.52 -21.16
CA TRP A 226 -3.85 2.91 -21.04
C TRP A 226 -4.06 4.06 -20.05
N ASN A 227 -3.31 4.08 -18.95
CA ASN A 227 -3.32 5.19 -18.00
C ASN A 227 -2.82 6.49 -18.63
N GLU A 228 -1.83 6.43 -19.54
CA GLU A 228 -1.42 7.59 -20.32
C GLU A 228 -2.51 8.09 -21.25
N ASP A 229 -3.11 7.17 -22.01
CA ASP A 229 -4.20 7.45 -22.96
C ASP A 229 -5.45 8.05 -22.28
N ASN A 230 -5.59 7.85 -20.96
CA ASN A 230 -6.69 8.34 -20.11
C ASN A 230 -6.23 9.40 -19.08
N ASN A 231 -5.02 9.96 -19.21
CA ASN A 231 -4.44 11.01 -18.36
C ASN A 231 -4.35 10.69 -16.84
N ILE A 232 -4.28 9.40 -16.46
CA ILE A 232 -4.12 8.97 -15.06
C ILE A 232 -2.63 8.82 -14.74
N LYS A 233 -2.08 9.78 -14.00
CA LYS A 233 -0.64 9.88 -13.72
C LYS A 233 -0.20 9.25 -12.38
N PHE A 234 -1.06 8.46 -11.74
CA PHE A 234 -0.80 7.83 -10.43
C PHE A 234 -1.50 6.47 -10.32
N MET A 235 -0.79 5.44 -9.85
CA MET A 235 -1.33 4.09 -9.64
C MET A 235 -0.65 3.38 -8.46
N ARG A 236 -1.40 2.53 -7.73
CA ARG A 236 -0.81 1.52 -6.84
C ARG A 236 -0.67 0.20 -7.58
N LEU A 237 0.54 -0.36 -7.58
CA LEU A 237 0.81 -1.70 -8.10
C LEU A 237 0.22 -2.76 -7.15
N SER A 238 -0.22 -3.88 -7.71
CA SER A 238 -0.70 -5.01 -6.93
C SER A 238 0.39 -5.58 -6.03
N SER A 239 0.04 -5.97 -4.80
CA SER A 239 0.96 -6.73 -3.94
C SER A 239 1.21 -8.14 -4.53
N GLU A 240 0.26 -8.66 -5.32
CA GLU A 240 0.35 -9.95 -6.02
C GLU A 240 1.14 -9.91 -7.35
N MET A 241 1.92 -8.85 -7.61
CA MET A 241 2.75 -8.75 -8.82
C MET A 241 3.63 -9.99 -9.04
N PHE A 242 4.24 -10.50 -7.97
CA PHE A 242 5.10 -11.69 -7.99
C PHE A 242 4.65 -12.69 -6.90
N PRO A 243 3.85 -13.70 -7.25
CA PRO A 243 3.26 -14.60 -6.26
C PRO A 243 4.32 -15.31 -5.44
N PHE A 244 4.20 -15.27 -4.12
CA PHE A 244 5.09 -15.91 -3.15
C PHE A 244 6.55 -15.41 -3.11
N ALA A 245 6.92 -14.30 -3.77
CA ALA A 245 8.32 -13.83 -3.82
C ALA A 245 8.98 -13.64 -2.44
N SER A 246 8.23 -13.19 -1.44
CA SER A 246 8.64 -12.99 -0.04
C SER A 246 8.53 -14.23 0.87
N HIS A 247 7.94 -15.33 0.37
CA HIS A 247 7.54 -16.48 1.19
C HIS A 247 8.75 -17.29 1.67
N SER A 248 8.90 -17.52 2.97
CA SER A 248 10.10 -18.13 3.57
C SER A 248 10.58 -19.45 2.94
N LYS A 249 9.66 -20.26 2.38
CA LYS A 249 9.96 -21.54 1.69
C LYS A 249 9.86 -21.49 0.15
N TYR A 250 9.20 -20.49 -0.43
CA TYR A 250 8.88 -20.45 -1.87
C TYR A 250 9.28 -19.13 -2.55
N GLY A 251 9.98 -18.26 -1.81
CA GLY A 251 10.47 -16.98 -2.29
C GLY A 251 11.58 -17.12 -3.33
N TYR A 252 11.71 -16.07 -4.13
CA TYR A 252 12.65 -16.01 -5.23
C TYR A 252 12.98 -14.57 -5.55
N SER A 253 14.22 -14.36 -5.99
CA SER A 253 14.73 -13.06 -6.39
C SER A 253 14.20 -12.66 -7.77
N LEU A 254 13.98 -11.36 -8.00
CA LEU A 254 13.24 -10.84 -9.15
C LEU A 254 14.07 -10.65 -10.43
N GLU A 255 15.37 -10.92 -10.42
CA GLU A 255 16.31 -10.60 -11.52
C GLU A 255 15.94 -11.27 -12.85
N TYR A 256 15.28 -12.43 -12.84
CA TYR A 256 14.76 -13.08 -14.05
C TYR A 256 13.74 -12.23 -14.83
N CYS A 257 13.18 -11.21 -14.16
CA CYS A 257 12.20 -10.25 -14.67
C CYS A 257 12.78 -8.82 -14.80
N SER A 258 14.05 -8.61 -14.43
CA SER A 258 14.72 -7.29 -14.38
C SER A 258 14.54 -6.47 -15.66
N GLU A 259 14.82 -7.05 -16.83
CA GLU A 259 14.68 -6.35 -18.11
C GLU A 259 13.28 -5.77 -18.36
N ILE A 260 12.23 -6.50 -18.00
CA ILE A 260 10.86 -6.08 -18.27
C ILE A 260 10.31 -5.17 -17.16
N LEU A 261 10.77 -5.34 -15.92
CA LEU A 261 10.59 -4.35 -14.86
C LEU A 261 11.21 -3.00 -15.26
N ALA A 262 12.47 -3.00 -15.73
CA ALA A 262 13.14 -1.81 -16.23
C ALA A 262 12.41 -1.18 -17.43
N LYS A 263 11.88 -1.98 -18.38
CA LYS A 263 11.04 -1.48 -19.47
C LYS A 263 9.73 -0.84 -18.96
N ALA A 264 9.08 -1.45 -17.97
CA ALA A 264 7.84 -0.92 -17.38
C ALA A 264 8.06 0.38 -16.59
N GLY A 265 9.10 0.45 -15.77
CA GLY A 265 9.44 1.66 -15.03
C GLY A 265 10.02 2.77 -15.92
N ALA A 266 10.77 2.44 -16.98
CA ALA A 266 11.17 3.42 -17.99
C ALA A 266 9.96 4.03 -18.72
N LEU A 267 8.93 3.23 -19.03
CA LEU A 267 7.68 3.71 -19.60
C LEU A 267 6.91 4.62 -18.62
N ALA A 268 6.82 4.24 -17.35
CA ALA A 268 6.22 5.06 -16.31
C ALA A 268 6.97 6.40 -16.14
N ASN A 269 8.31 6.37 -16.06
CA ASN A 269 9.16 7.55 -15.92
C ASN A 269 9.06 8.48 -17.14
N LYS A 270 9.05 7.93 -18.38
CA LYS A 270 8.83 8.69 -19.64
C LYS A 270 7.55 9.52 -19.59
N TYR A 271 6.47 8.95 -19.06
CA TYR A 271 5.17 9.59 -18.93
C TYR A 271 4.97 10.37 -17.63
N GLY A 272 5.98 10.35 -16.75
CA GLY A 272 5.97 10.99 -15.43
C GLY A 272 4.99 10.36 -14.44
N HIS A 273 4.58 9.10 -14.62
CA HIS A 273 3.64 8.38 -13.74
C HIS A 273 4.26 8.12 -12.36
N ARG A 274 3.45 8.27 -11.31
CA ARG A 274 3.82 7.84 -9.95
C ARG A 274 3.31 6.42 -9.72
N LEU A 275 4.19 5.51 -9.29
CA LEU A 275 3.83 4.13 -8.94
C LEU A 275 4.16 3.87 -7.47
N THR A 276 3.21 3.33 -6.70
CA THR A 276 3.39 3.00 -5.26
C THR A 276 2.90 1.58 -4.95
N VAL A 277 3.13 1.10 -3.72
CA VAL A 277 2.62 -0.20 -3.24
C VAL A 277 2.02 -0.06 -1.84
N HIS A 278 1.13 -1.00 -1.49
CA HIS A 278 0.57 -1.20 -0.15
C HIS A 278 0.71 -2.69 0.19
N PRO A 279 1.77 -3.12 0.89
CA PRO A 279 1.90 -4.49 1.37
C PRO A 279 0.71 -4.83 2.26
N GLY A 280 0.15 -6.04 2.09
CA GLY A 280 -1.13 -6.39 2.73
C GLY A 280 -1.07 -6.45 4.26
N GLN A 281 -2.25 -6.56 4.89
CA GLN A 281 -2.49 -6.60 6.35
C GLN A 281 -1.59 -7.54 7.20
N TYR A 282 -0.83 -8.43 6.58
CA TYR A 282 0.12 -9.34 7.25
C TYR A 282 1.50 -8.71 7.51
N THR A 283 1.80 -7.55 6.90
CA THR A 283 3.05 -6.78 7.06
C THR A 283 3.07 -6.00 8.38
N GLN A 284 3.16 -6.74 9.48
CA GLN A 284 2.93 -6.22 10.84
C GLN A 284 4.24 -5.84 11.55
N LEU A 285 4.70 -4.58 11.39
CA LEU A 285 5.96 -4.07 11.96
C LEU A 285 5.97 -3.96 13.50
N GLY A 286 4.79 -3.88 14.13
CA GLY A 286 4.60 -3.81 15.59
C GLY A 286 4.38 -5.17 16.28
N SER A 287 4.54 -6.28 15.57
CA SER A 287 4.22 -7.62 16.06
C SER A 287 5.05 -8.06 17.27
N ASN A 288 4.40 -8.73 18.23
CA ASN A 288 5.08 -9.41 19.34
C ASN A 288 5.64 -10.81 18.96
N LYS A 289 5.49 -11.23 17.70
CA LYS A 289 5.97 -12.53 17.18
C LYS A 289 7.14 -12.32 16.21
N PRO A 290 8.39 -12.72 16.53
CA PRO A 290 9.55 -12.51 15.66
C PRO A 290 9.37 -13.01 14.23
N ALA A 291 8.83 -14.21 14.03
CA ALA A 291 8.57 -14.77 12.70
C ALA A 291 7.57 -13.95 11.84
N VAL A 292 6.75 -13.11 12.46
CA VAL A 292 5.88 -12.15 11.75
C VAL A 292 6.68 -10.91 11.36
N ILE A 293 7.53 -10.36 12.26
CA ILE A 293 8.47 -9.27 11.95
C ILE A 293 9.36 -9.68 10.76
N ASP A 294 10.01 -10.84 10.84
CA ASP A 294 10.92 -11.32 9.79
C ASP A 294 10.18 -11.57 8.46
N SER A 295 8.87 -11.78 8.49
CA SER A 295 8.04 -11.91 7.28
C SER A 295 7.59 -10.57 6.72
N ALA A 296 7.26 -9.59 7.56
CA ALA A 296 6.99 -8.22 7.15
C ALA A 296 8.24 -7.57 6.52
N ILE A 297 9.43 -7.84 7.05
CA ILE A 297 10.70 -7.40 6.48
C ILE A 297 10.88 -7.95 5.05
N ARG A 298 10.75 -9.28 4.85
CA ARG A 298 10.86 -9.88 3.50
C ARG A 298 9.81 -9.39 2.50
N GLU A 299 8.60 -9.04 2.95
CA GLU A 299 7.57 -8.44 2.08
C GLU A 299 8.00 -7.04 1.60
N LEU A 300 8.58 -6.24 2.50
CA LEU A 300 9.10 -4.90 2.19
C LEU A 300 10.38 -4.96 1.35
N ASP A 301 11.28 -5.91 1.60
CA ASP A 301 12.48 -6.16 0.78
C ASP A 301 12.09 -6.51 -0.67
N TYR A 302 11.13 -7.43 -0.83
CA TYR A 302 10.54 -7.80 -2.12
C TYR A 302 9.96 -6.58 -2.85
N HIS A 303 9.16 -5.77 -2.17
CA HIS A 303 8.55 -4.58 -2.77
C HIS A 303 9.57 -3.49 -3.12
N CYS A 304 10.62 -3.32 -2.30
CA CYS A 304 11.72 -2.41 -2.62
C CYS A 304 12.50 -2.91 -3.84
N GLN A 305 12.88 -4.20 -3.89
CA GLN A 305 13.55 -4.82 -5.05
C GLN A 305 12.74 -4.64 -6.33
N MET A 306 11.41 -4.78 -6.28
CA MET A 306 10.54 -4.54 -7.44
C MET A 306 10.61 -3.09 -7.93
N LEU A 307 10.50 -2.10 -7.03
CA LEU A 307 10.55 -0.68 -7.39
C LEU A 307 11.97 -0.24 -7.84
N ASP A 308 13.00 -0.81 -7.23
CA ASP A 308 14.41 -0.55 -7.54
C ASP A 308 14.78 -1.15 -8.93
N LEU A 309 14.36 -2.38 -9.24
CA LEU A 309 14.54 -3.00 -10.58
C LEU A 309 13.73 -2.32 -11.68
N MET A 310 12.62 -1.65 -11.34
CA MET A 310 11.90 -0.78 -12.27
C MET A 310 12.59 0.58 -12.45
N GLY A 311 13.50 0.99 -11.58
CA GLY A 311 14.07 2.34 -11.58
C GLY A 311 13.05 3.42 -11.19
N ILE A 312 12.10 3.11 -10.31
CA ILE A 312 11.15 4.10 -9.78
C ILE A 312 11.84 4.94 -8.69
N GLY A 313 11.76 6.27 -8.80
CA GLY A 313 12.36 7.20 -7.85
C GLY A 313 11.78 7.14 -6.42
N PRO A 314 12.21 8.03 -5.51
CA PRO A 314 11.80 8.01 -4.10
C PRO A 314 10.30 8.34 -3.90
N ASP A 315 9.64 8.98 -4.87
CA ASP A 315 8.18 9.14 -4.93
C ASP A 315 7.42 7.79 -4.92
N GLY A 316 8.10 6.68 -5.27
CA GLY A 316 7.62 5.32 -5.16
C GLY A 316 7.70 4.79 -3.72
N VAL A 317 6.72 5.19 -2.93
CA VAL A 317 6.59 4.82 -1.52
C VAL A 317 5.89 3.47 -1.31
N MET A 318 6.19 2.84 -0.17
CA MET A 318 5.54 1.65 0.36
C MET A 318 4.72 2.07 1.57
N VAL A 319 3.40 2.04 1.43
CA VAL A 319 2.44 2.47 2.47
C VAL A 319 2.12 1.29 3.39
N VAL A 320 2.07 1.49 4.71
CA VAL A 320 1.79 0.42 5.70
C VAL A 320 1.04 0.99 6.90
N HIS A 321 -0.04 0.34 7.36
CA HIS A 321 -0.76 0.75 8.59
C HIS A 321 0.05 0.48 9.87
N GLY A 322 -0.33 1.10 10.99
CA GLY A 322 0.22 0.78 12.32
C GLY A 322 0.00 -0.69 12.71
N GLY A 323 -1.16 -1.26 12.35
CA GLY A 323 -1.43 -2.68 12.43
C GLY A 323 -2.09 -3.12 13.74
N GLY A 324 -1.60 -4.20 14.35
CA GLY A 324 -2.13 -4.70 15.63
C GLY A 324 -1.56 -3.94 16.83
N VAL A 325 -2.42 -3.60 17.80
CA VAL A 325 -1.96 -3.04 19.09
C VAL A 325 -1.37 -4.11 20.03
N TYR A 326 -1.75 -5.38 19.89
CA TYR A 326 -1.31 -6.51 20.74
C TYR A 326 -1.38 -6.18 22.25
N GLU A 327 -2.59 -5.89 22.73
CA GLU A 327 -2.94 -5.53 24.12
C GLU A 327 -2.41 -4.16 24.62
N ASP A 328 -1.27 -3.68 24.12
CA ASP A 328 -0.67 -2.39 24.50
C ASP A 328 -0.21 -1.60 23.25
N LYS A 329 -0.97 -0.55 22.90
CA LYS A 329 -0.69 0.35 21.76
C LYS A 329 0.68 1.03 21.90
N SER A 330 1.07 1.44 23.09
CA SER A 330 2.36 2.12 23.36
C SER A 330 3.54 1.17 23.17
N ALA A 331 3.41 -0.07 23.68
CA ALA A 331 4.42 -1.10 23.44
C ALA A 331 4.47 -1.54 21.96
N ALA A 332 3.35 -1.51 21.24
CA ALA A 332 3.33 -1.75 19.79
C ALA A 332 4.03 -0.63 19.00
N LEU A 333 3.77 0.64 19.30
CA LEU A 333 4.49 1.78 18.71
C LEU A 333 6.01 1.68 18.98
N ALA A 334 6.40 1.30 20.20
CA ALA A 334 7.81 1.05 20.53
C ALA A 334 8.43 -0.11 19.72
N ARG A 335 7.65 -1.17 19.42
CA ARG A 335 8.10 -2.27 18.53
C ARG A 335 8.19 -1.84 17.07
N ILE A 336 7.24 -1.05 16.54
CA ILE A 336 7.34 -0.45 15.19
C ILE A 336 8.62 0.40 15.11
N LYS A 337 8.85 1.26 16.10
CA LYS A 337 10.05 2.10 16.22
C LYS A 337 11.34 1.27 16.21
N HIS A 338 11.39 0.18 16.97
CA HIS A 338 12.55 -0.72 16.97
C HIS A 338 12.75 -1.39 15.60
N THR A 339 11.69 -1.95 15.00
CA THR A 339 11.76 -2.62 13.69
C THR A 339 12.25 -1.65 12.60
N VAL A 340 11.67 -0.45 12.53
CA VAL A 340 12.03 0.53 11.48
C VAL A 340 13.42 1.13 11.69
N SER A 341 13.85 1.37 12.93
CA SER A 341 15.17 1.97 13.18
C SER A 341 16.32 0.95 13.16
N GLN A 342 16.09 -0.30 13.60
CA GLN A 342 17.14 -1.31 13.81
C GLN A 342 17.11 -2.51 12.84
N ARG A 343 15.99 -2.79 12.16
CA ARG A 343 15.81 -4.03 11.36
C ARG A 343 15.56 -3.80 9.86
N LEU A 344 15.01 -2.66 9.45
CA LEU A 344 14.78 -2.37 8.02
C LEU A 344 16.05 -1.84 7.32
N ALA A 345 16.27 -2.30 6.09
CA ALA A 345 17.34 -1.81 5.24
C ALA A 345 17.15 -0.31 4.89
N PRO A 346 18.23 0.46 4.63
CA PRO A 346 18.12 1.91 4.38
C PRO A 346 17.25 2.29 3.17
N ASN A 347 17.29 1.52 2.07
CA ASN A 347 16.43 1.73 0.89
C ASN A 347 14.95 1.45 1.22
N VAL A 348 14.67 0.35 1.94
CA VAL A 348 13.32 0.01 2.43
C VAL A 348 12.77 1.13 3.32
N ARG A 349 13.56 1.62 4.28
CA ARG A 349 13.16 2.74 5.15
C ARG A 349 12.96 4.05 4.37
N ALA A 350 13.79 4.31 3.36
CA ALA A 350 13.66 5.48 2.48
C ALA A 350 12.41 5.46 1.57
N ARG A 351 11.76 4.31 1.39
CA ARG A 351 10.46 4.18 0.71
C ARG A 351 9.27 4.05 1.66
N LEU A 352 9.46 3.61 2.91
CA LEU A 352 8.38 3.45 3.89
C LEU A 352 7.67 4.78 4.18
N VAL A 353 6.34 4.71 4.24
CA VAL A 353 5.41 5.70 4.82
C VAL A 353 4.36 4.95 5.65
N LEU A 354 3.84 5.57 6.71
CA LEU A 354 2.76 4.98 7.52
C LEU A 354 1.38 5.51 7.06
N GLU A 355 0.31 4.86 7.48
CA GLU A 355 -1.07 5.26 7.19
C GLU A 355 -1.96 5.04 8.42
N ASN A 356 -2.88 5.97 8.70
CA ASN A 356 -3.90 5.77 9.72
C ASN A 356 -4.89 4.66 9.32
N ASP A 357 -5.43 3.98 10.31
CA ASP A 357 -6.42 2.92 10.16
C ASP A 357 -7.64 3.18 11.05
N GLU A 358 -8.69 2.40 10.79
CA GLU A 358 -10.05 2.66 11.23
C GLU A 358 -10.43 1.87 12.50
N MET A 359 -9.44 1.25 13.16
CA MET A 359 -9.65 0.27 14.24
C MET A 359 -8.63 0.33 15.39
N CYS A 360 -7.37 0.65 15.09
CA CYS A 360 -6.23 0.52 16.00
C CYS A 360 -5.42 1.82 16.13
N TYR A 361 -5.24 2.56 15.03
CA TYR A 361 -4.34 3.70 14.94
C TYR A 361 -4.94 4.84 14.13
N ASN A 362 -5.51 5.85 14.79
CA ASN A 362 -5.88 7.09 14.11
C ASN A 362 -4.62 7.89 13.71
N ALA A 363 -4.78 9.01 13.01
CA ALA A 363 -3.63 9.76 12.52
C ALA A 363 -2.83 10.41 13.68
N GLU A 364 -3.50 10.81 14.76
CA GLU A 364 -2.87 11.33 15.98
C GLU A 364 -2.01 10.27 16.72
N ASP A 365 -2.42 8.99 16.76
CA ASP A 365 -1.64 7.89 17.34
C ASP A 365 -0.28 7.69 16.63
N LEU A 366 -0.24 7.92 15.31
CA LEU A 366 0.94 7.65 14.47
C LEU A 366 1.83 8.87 14.27
N LEU A 367 1.28 10.08 14.29
CA LEU A 367 1.99 11.31 13.92
C LEU A 367 3.27 11.54 14.75
N PRO A 368 3.32 11.34 16.08
CA PRO A 368 4.56 11.50 16.85
C PRO A 368 5.68 10.53 16.43
N LEU A 369 5.33 9.29 16.07
CA LEU A 369 6.27 8.28 15.57
C LEU A 369 6.75 8.60 14.15
N CYS A 370 5.86 9.16 13.33
CA CYS A 370 6.15 9.66 11.98
C CYS A 370 7.14 10.82 12.04
N GLU A 371 6.92 11.79 12.94
CA GLU A 371 7.78 12.95 13.16
C GLU A 371 9.15 12.57 13.73
N GLU A 372 9.23 11.64 14.69
CA GLU A 372 10.50 11.20 15.29
C GLU A 372 11.40 10.42 14.31
N LEU A 373 10.82 9.60 13.43
CA LEU A 373 11.58 8.73 12.51
C LEU A 373 11.69 9.29 11.08
N GLU A 374 11.14 10.48 10.83
CA GLU A 374 10.98 11.09 9.50
C GLU A 374 10.32 10.15 8.47
N ILE A 375 9.28 9.45 8.94
CA ILE A 375 8.41 8.61 8.12
C ILE A 375 7.14 9.41 7.84
N PRO A 376 6.85 9.83 6.60
CA PRO A 376 5.61 10.52 6.29
C PRO A 376 4.38 9.68 6.65
N LEU A 377 3.33 10.37 7.10
CA LEU A 377 1.99 9.81 7.28
C LEU A 377 1.17 10.07 6.02
N VAL A 378 0.72 9.01 5.36
CA VAL A 378 -0.36 9.06 4.38
C VAL A 378 -1.65 9.21 5.17
N PHE A 379 -2.33 10.35 5.02
CA PHE A 379 -3.64 10.55 5.63
C PHE A 379 -4.71 9.87 4.78
N ASP A 380 -5.47 8.95 5.37
CA ASP A 380 -6.69 8.39 4.80
C ASP A 380 -7.92 9.07 5.45
N TYR A 381 -8.72 9.77 4.63
CA TYR A 381 -9.91 10.49 5.08
C TYR A 381 -11.05 9.57 5.53
N HIS A 382 -11.14 8.37 4.97
CA HIS A 382 -12.20 7.40 5.27
C HIS A 382 -11.94 6.69 6.61
N HIS A 383 -10.68 6.37 6.90
CA HIS A 383 -10.28 5.81 8.18
C HIS A 383 -10.47 6.83 9.32
N ASP A 384 -10.10 8.11 9.12
CA ASP A 384 -10.35 9.16 10.12
C ASP A 384 -11.86 9.47 10.30
N GLN A 385 -12.69 9.39 9.24
CA GLN A 385 -14.17 9.44 9.37
C GLN A 385 -14.78 8.30 10.22
N ILE A 386 -14.04 7.20 10.43
CA ILE A 386 -14.50 6.04 11.22
C ILE A 386 -13.89 6.08 12.62
N TYR A 387 -12.59 6.37 12.73
CA TYR A 387 -11.84 6.51 13.98
C TYR A 387 -11.06 7.85 13.96
N PRO A 388 -11.72 8.97 14.30
CA PRO A 388 -11.15 10.29 14.13
C PRO A 388 -10.04 10.61 15.13
N SER A 389 -9.18 11.53 14.70
CA SER A 389 -8.21 12.24 15.53
C SER A 389 -8.89 13.34 16.35
N SER A 390 -8.29 13.77 17.47
CA SER A 390 -8.76 14.96 18.21
C SER A 390 -8.21 16.26 17.62
N ILE A 391 -7.04 16.18 16.98
CA ILE A 391 -6.42 17.23 16.18
C ILE A 391 -7.13 17.30 14.80
N PRO A 392 -7.47 18.49 14.26
CA PRO A 392 -8.11 18.61 12.95
C PRO A 392 -7.28 18.05 11.79
N PRO A 393 -7.92 17.44 10.76
CA PRO A 393 -7.22 16.88 9.59
C PRO A 393 -6.24 17.84 8.92
N SER A 394 -6.61 19.11 8.76
CA SER A 394 -5.75 20.15 8.18
C SER A 394 -4.43 20.38 8.91
N GLU A 395 -4.38 20.27 10.25
CA GLU A 395 -3.11 20.37 11.01
C GLU A 395 -2.27 19.10 10.83
N ILE A 396 -2.89 17.93 10.93
CA ILE A 396 -2.25 16.63 10.73
C ILE A 396 -1.63 16.54 9.33
N ILE A 397 -2.38 16.95 8.30
CA ILE A 397 -1.94 17.03 6.91
C ILE A 397 -0.77 17.99 6.76
N ALA A 398 -0.81 19.18 7.37
CA ALA A 398 0.30 20.13 7.32
C ALA A 398 1.58 19.56 7.94
N ARG A 399 1.48 18.89 9.10
CA ARG A 399 2.61 18.24 9.78
C ARG A 399 3.17 17.06 8.99
N ALA A 400 2.30 16.20 8.45
CA ALA A 400 2.70 15.10 7.57
C ALA A 400 3.38 15.60 6.29
N ASN A 401 2.85 16.66 5.66
CA ASN A 401 3.42 17.29 4.47
C ASN A 401 4.81 17.86 4.71
N ALA A 402 5.10 18.37 5.92
CA ALA A 402 6.45 18.79 6.28
C ALA A 402 7.47 17.63 6.25
N ILE A 403 7.06 16.40 6.60
CA ILE A 403 7.91 15.20 6.51
C ILE A 403 8.12 14.77 5.06
N PHE A 404 7.07 14.82 4.22
CA PHE A 404 7.21 14.62 2.77
C PHE A 404 8.21 15.61 2.15
N ALA A 405 8.08 16.90 2.48
CA ALA A 405 8.95 17.97 2.01
C ALA A 405 10.42 17.77 2.47
N LYS A 406 10.66 17.44 3.75
CA LYS A 406 11.99 17.08 4.27
C LYS A 406 12.65 15.96 3.47
N ARG A 407 11.90 14.94 3.08
CA ARG A 407 12.37 13.79 2.28
C ARG A 407 12.45 14.07 0.77
N GLY A 408 12.11 15.29 0.31
CA GLY A 408 12.15 15.65 -1.11
C GLY A 408 11.18 14.87 -1.99
N ILE A 409 10.09 14.34 -1.41
CA ILE A 409 9.08 13.53 -2.10
C ILE A 409 7.71 14.18 -2.00
N LYS A 410 6.84 13.86 -2.96
CA LYS A 410 5.51 14.45 -3.06
C LYS A 410 4.58 13.85 -2.02
N PRO A 411 3.73 14.65 -1.34
CA PRO A 411 2.65 14.14 -0.52
C PRO A 411 1.80 13.06 -1.21
N LYS A 412 1.29 12.12 -0.41
CA LYS A 412 0.26 11.16 -0.79
C LYS A 412 -0.82 11.15 0.29
N GLN A 413 -2.08 11.13 -0.12
CA GLN A 413 -3.24 10.91 0.74
C GLN A 413 -4.15 9.85 0.10
N HIS A 414 -4.94 9.15 0.91
CA HIS A 414 -5.94 8.18 0.46
C HIS A 414 -7.35 8.76 0.59
N LEU A 415 -8.16 8.61 -0.45
CA LEU A 415 -9.57 8.97 -0.48
C LEU A 415 -10.43 7.71 -0.61
N SER A 416 -11.44 7.61 0.23
CA SER A 416 -12.55 6.70 0.03
C SER A 416 -13.81 7.23 0.73
N GLU A 417 -14.92 6.56 0.49
CA GLU A 417 -16.22 6.82 1.11
C GLU A 417 -16.87 5.46 1.47
N PRO A 418 -17.71 5.39 2.52
CA PRO A 418 -18.39 4.15 2.89
C PRO A 418 -19.47 3.80 1.86
N ARG A 419 -19.77 2.51 1.66
CA ARG A 419 -20.88 2.12 0.77
C ARG A 419 -22.21 2.78 1.19
N PRO A 420 -23.03 3.25 0.22
CA PRO A 420 -24.33 3.84 0.51
C PRO A 420 -25.19 2.95 1.43
N GLY A 421 -25.75 3.56 2.49
CA GLY A 421 -26.57 2.87 3.49
C GLY A 421 -25.80 2.14 4.61
N ALA A 422 -24.46 2.20 4.65
CA ALA A 422 -23.68 1.68 5.77
C ALA A 422 -23.89 2.50 7.06
N VAL A 423 -24.19 1.84 8.19
CA VAL A 423 -24.49 2.53 9.47
C VAL A 423 -23.48 2.15 10.56
N THR A 424 -23.28 0.85 10.79
CA THR A 424 -22.33 0.37 11.80
C THR A 424 -20.90 0.65 11.38
N VAL A 425 -19.97 0.72 12.36
CA VAL A 425 -18.53 0.80 12.09
C VAL A 425 -18.12 -0.25 11.06
N MET A 426 -18.45 -1.53 11.29
CA MET A 426 -18.06 -2.64 10.43
C MET A 426 -18.62 -2.58 8.99
N GLU A 427 -19.77 -1.95 8.78
CA GLU A 427 -20.29 -1.72 7.42
C GLU A 427 -19.58 -0.56 6.73
N ARG A 428 -19.33 0.54 7.46
CA ARG A 428 -18.69 1.76 6.93
C ARG A 428 -17.29 1.46 6.39
N ARG A 429 -16.53 0.57 7.05
CA ARG A 429 -15.20 0.08 6.60
C ARG A 429 -15.14 -0.34 5.12
N ALA A 430 -16.24 -0.80 4.54
CA ALA A 430 -16.27 -1.26 3.16
C ALA A 430 -16.49 -0.09 2.18
N HIS A 431 -15.41 0.28 1.47
CA HIS A 431 -15.36 1.28 0.41
C HIS A 431 -16.50 1.16 -0.61
N ALA A 432 -17.06 2.30 -1.02
CA ALA A 432 -17.94 2.44 -2.18
C ALA A 432 -17.23 2.11 -3.51
N ASP A 433 -18.00 1.92 -4.58
CA ASP A 433 -17.45 1.66 -5.92
C ASP A 433 -16.81 2.92 -6.57
N ARG A 434 -17.18 4.11 -6.08
CA ARG A 434 -16.67 5.45 -6.46
C ARG A 434 -16.70 6.35 -5.23
N CYS A 435 -15.97 7.46 -5.27
CA CYS A 435 -16.11 8.57 -4.31
C CYS A 435 -16.92 9.69 -4.99
N GLU A 436 -17.91 10.25 -4.31
CA GLU A 436 -18.79 11.30 -4.85
C GLU A 436 -18.23 12.71 -4.68
N ASN A 437 -17.37 12.95 -3.67
CA ASN A 437 -16.88 14.28 -3.31
C ASN A 437 -15.38 14.30 -2.99
N LEU A 438 -14.79 15.49 -3.03
CA LEU A 438 -13.44 15.74 -2.50
C LEU A 438 -13.56 16.27 -1.05
N PRO A 439 -12.65 15.88 -0.13
CA PRO A 439 -12.66 16.39 1.24
C PRO A 439 -12.42 17.91 1.31
N PRO A 440 -13.02 18.63 2.29
CA PRO A 440 -12.83 20.09 2.42
C PRO A 440 -11.41 20.47 2.88
N ASP A 441 -10.73 19.62 3.66
CA ASP A 441 -9.34 19.81 4.10
C ASP A 441 -8.28 19.43 3.04
N LEU A 442 -8.71 19.03 1.83
CA LEU A 442 -7.80 18.63 0.75
C LEU A 442 -7.03 19.84 0.19
N PRO A 443 -5.68 19.86 0.22
CA PRO A 443 -4.92 20.97 -0.35
C PRO A 443 -4.94 20.92 -1.89
N ASP A 444 -5.27 22.06 -2.52
CA ASP A 444 -5.40 22.22 -3.97
C ASP A 444 -4.18 21.71 -4.77
N ASP A 445 -2.96 21.93 -4.27
CA ASP A 445 -1.69 21.67 -4.95
C ASP A 445 -0.97 20.40 -4.44
N MET A 446 -1.71 19.51 -3.75
CA MET A 446 -1.16 18.30 -3.15
C MET A 446 -0.64 17.29 -4.20
N GLY A 447 0.52 16.69 -3.92
CA GLY A 447 1.31 15.92 -4.88
C GLY A 447 0.67 14.66 -5.48
N GLY A 448 -0.39 14.13 -4.87
CA GLY A 448 -1.23 13.07 -5.44
C GLY A 448 -2.26 12.52 -4.46
N LEU A 449 -3.55 12.66 -4.80
CA LEU A 449 -4.65 12.05 -4.07
C LEU A 449 -4.99 10.70 -4.70
N PHE A 450 -5.18 9.70 -3.87
CA PHE A 450 -5.25 8.31 -4.30
C PHE A 450 -6.56 7.68 -3.87
N THR A 451 -7.41 7.25 -4.80
CA THR A 451 -8.66 6.58 -4.45
C THR A 451 -8.40 5.09 -4.16
N GLU A 452 -8.80 4.62 -2.98
CA GLU A 452 -8.70 3.19 -2.63
C GLU A 452 -9.69 2.31 -3.42
N THR A 453 -10.67 2.94 -4.07
CA THR A 453 -11.58 2.30 -5.03
C THR A 453 -10.83 1.72 -6.23
N ARG A 454 -11.28 0.55 -6.71
CA ARG A 454 -10.83 -0.01 -8.01
C ARG A 454 -11.31 0.90 -9.12
N LEU A 455 -10.55 1.05 -10.22
CA LEU A 455 -10.93 2.02 -11.25
C LEU A 455 -12.24 1.63 -11.95
N ALA A 456 -13.30 2.37 -11.61
CA ALA A 456 -14.57 2.45 -12.33
C ALA A 456 -14.74 3.82 -13.04
N VAL A 457 -13.62 4.52 -13.27
CA VAL A 457 -13.51 5.96 -13.57
C VAL A 457 -13.92 6.84 -12.38
N ILE A 458 -13.10 7.87 -12.14
CA ILE A 458 -13.27 8.98 -11.20
C ILE A 458 -13.74 10.17 -12.03
#